data_AF-A0AAV2A2N8-F1
#
_entry.id   AF-A0AAV2A2N8-F1
#
_cell.length_a   1.000
_cell.length_b   1.000
_cell.length_c   1.000
_cell.angle_alpha   90.00
_cell.angle_beta   90.00
_cell.angle_gamma   90.00
#
_symmetry.space_group_name_H-M   'P 1'
#
loop_
_entity.id
_entity.type
_entity.pdbx_description
1 polymer ?
#
loop_
_entity_poly.entity_id
_entity_poly.type
_entity_poly.pdbx_seq_one_letter_code
_entity_poly.pdbx_strand_id
1 'polypeptide(L)'
;MSKTQELVQLLKSLKTVKFVPRSEYLKTICLVDKVLETFFEIEVTKTELSASEKNIIGPLIADTLNVFGTWVSYSVDQIDEAHIENYKIKRSGLEFLFERYQELPDGRNNCLGVAFNNFKDTEDIKGWDEQFQNVSNSYDPNFFYKTSDKPILNLQEMEHVPGSHWWWWS
;
A
#
# COMPACT_ATOMS: atom_id res chain seq x y z
N MET A 1 2.58 -12.61 17.12
CA MET A 1 2.64 -11.13 17.07
C MET A 1 1.34 -10.68 16.43
N SER A 2 0.66 -9.64 16.95
CA SER A 2 -0.54 -9.12 16.27
C SER A 2 -0.15 -8.37 14.98
N LYS A 3 -1.06 -8.26 14.02
CA LYS A 3 -0.83 -7.51 12.78
C LYS A 3 -0.57 -6.02 13.03
N THR A 4 -1.21 -5.45 14.05
CA THR A 4 -0.96 -4.07 14.49
C THR A 4 0.45 -3.90 15.08
N GLN A 5 0.96 -4.87 15.84
CA GLN A 5 2.33 -4.86 16.36
C GLN A 5 3.36 -5.02 15.22
N GLU A 6 3.05 -5.88 14.25
CA GLU A 6 3.84 -6.04 13.02
C GLU A 6 3.95 -4.71 12.27
N LEU A 7 2.82 -4.05 12.01
CA LEU A 7 2.75 -2.74 11.36
C LEU A 7 3.63 -1.69 12.07
N VAL A 8 3.54 -1.60 13.41
CA VAL A 8 4.37 -0.67 14.19
C VAL A 8 5.86 -0.97 14.02
N GLN A 9 6.27 -2.24 14.01
CA GLN A 9 7.67 -2.60 13.81
C GLN A 9 8.16 -2.29 12.40
N LEU A 10 7.35 -2.55 11.38
CA LEU A 10 7.66 -2.25 9.99
C LEU A 10 7.82 -0.73 9.79
N LEU A 11 6.87 0.06 10.28
CA LEU A 11 6.93 1.53 10.20
C LEU A 11 8.13 2.12 10.96
N LYS A 12 8.46 1.60 12.14
CA LYS A 12 9.67 1.99 12.87
C LYS A 12 10.94 1.68 12.08
N SER A 13 10.99 0.53 11.41
CA SER A 13 12.11 0.15 10.56
C SER A 13 12.22 1.10 9.36
N LEU A 14 11.08 1.43 8.74
CA LEU A 14 11.01 2.32 7.58
C LEU A 14 11.52 3.73 7.92
N LYS A 15 11.18 4.25 9.10
CA LYS A 15 11.66 5.55 9.60
C LYS A 15 13.19 5.63 9.71
N THR A 16 13.89 4.51 9.86
CA THR A 16 15.36 4.48 10.00
C THR A 16 16.12 4.30 8.70
N VAL A 17 15.42 4.10 7.58
CA VAL A 17 16.03 3.86 6.28
C VAL A 17 16.87 5.05 5.81
N LYS A 18 18.00 4.76 5.16
CA LYS A 18 18.83 5.74 4.46
C LYS A 18 19.04 5.33 3.01
N PHE A 19 18.69 6.21 2.07
CA PHE A 19 18.86 6.00 0.64
C PHE A 19 20.30 6.30 0.19
N VAL A 20 21.28 5.42 0.44
CA VAL A 20 22.68 5.71 0.07
C VAL A 20 23.39 4.55 -0.67
N PRO A 21 23.01 3.27 -0.51
CA PRO A 21 23.34 2.24 -1.51
C PRO A 21 22.12 1.61 -2.20
N ARG A 22 22.28 1.17 -3.47
CA ARG A 22 21.26 0.44 -4.26
C ARG A 22 20.72 -0.82 -3.57
N SER A 23 21.55 -1.51 -2.76
CA SER A 23 21.10 -2.65 -1.97
C SER A 23 20.11 -2.26 -0.86
N GLU A 24 20.24 -1.07 -0.29
CA GLU A 24 19.29 -0.55 0.69
C GLU A 24 18.01 -0.06 0.03
N TYR A 25 18.09 0.37 -1.24
CA TYR A 25 16.92 0.74 -2.03
C TYR A 25 15.94 -0.43 -2.22
N LEU A 26 16.42 -1.60 -2.66
CA LEU A 26 15.56 -2.79 -2.79
C LEU A 26 14.99 -3.25 -1.45
N LYS A 27 15.79 -3.23 -0.38
CA LYS A 27 15.29 -3.54 0.97
C LYS A 27 14.19 -2.58 1.42
N THR A 28 14.35 -1.30 1.07
CA THR A 28 13.35 -0.27 1.37
C THR A 28 12.05 -0.54 0.62
N ILE A 29 12.13 -0.85 -0.67
CA ILE A 29 10.95 -1.25 -1.47
C ILE A 29 10.24 -2.44 -0.84
N CYS A 30 10.97 -3.52 -0.53
CA CYS A 30 10.39 -4.70 0.11
C CYS A 30 9.77 -4.38 1.49
N LEU A 31 10.28 -3.38 2.20
CA LEU A 31 9.73 -2.95 3.47
C LEU A 31 8.44 -2.13 3.28
N VAL A 32 8.40 -1.23 2.29
CA VAL A 32 7.17 -0.51 1.93
C VAL A 32 6.08 -1.48 1.47
N ASP A 33 6.43 -2.45 0.62
CA ASP A 33 5.53 -3.51 0.18
C ASP A 33 4.85 -4.19 1.37
N LYS A 34 5.65 -4.66 2.34
CA LYS A 34 5.14 -5.29 3.55
C LYS A 34 4.24 -4.38 4.39
N VAL A 35 4.56 -3.08 4.47
CA VAL A 35 3.72 -2.12 5.19
C VAL A 35 2.35 -2.00 4.52
N LEU A 36 2.32 -1.85 3.19
CA LEU A 36 1.07 -1.72 2.43
C LEU A 36 0.25 -3.02 2.45
N GLU A 37 0.90 -4.17 2.31
CA GLU A 37 0.28 -5.48 2.50
C GLU A 37 -0.33 -5.61 3.91
N THR A 38 0.38 -5.15 4.94
CA THR A 38 -0.14 -5.19 6.31
C THR A 38 -1.36 -4.27 6.50
N PHE A 39 -1.36 -3.07 5.91
CA PHE A 39 -2.55 -2.21 5.91
C PHE A 39 -3.73 -2.90 5.22
N PHE A 40 -3.49 -3.49 4.05
CA PHE A 40 -4.50 -4.24 3.33
C PHE A 40 -5.11 -5.36 4.17
N GLU A 41 -4.27 -6.20 4.78
CA GLU A 41 -4.73 -7.30 5.63
C GLU A 41 -5.52 -6.81 6.85
N ILE A 42 -5.08 -5.73 7.51
CA ILE A 42 -5.79 -5.14 8.66
C ILE A 42 -7.21 -4.74 8.26
N GLU A 43 -7.38 -4.08 7.12
CA GLU A 43 -8.69 -3.61 6.66
C GLU A 43 -9.59 -4.75 6.18
N VAL A 44 -9.05 -5.68 5.39
CA VAL A 44 -9.82 -6.84 4.88
C VAL A 44 -10.26 -7.76 6.01
N THR A 45 -9.43 -7.93 7.03
CA THR A 45 -9.79 -8.72 8.24
C THR A 45 -10.59 -7.93 9.28
N LYS A 46 -10.86 -6.63 9.03
CA LYS A 46 -11.56 -5.72 9.94
C LYS A 46 -10.93 -5.65 11.33
N THR A 47 -9.59 -5.69 11.38
CA THR A 47 -8.84 -5.57 12.63
C THR A 47 -8.90 -4.12 13.13
N GLU A 48 -9.52 -3.90 14.29
CA GLU A 48 -9.63 -2.56 14.87
C GLU A 48 -8.33 -2.11 15.58
N LEU A 49 -7.90 -0.88 15.30
CA LEU A 49 -6.81 -0.25 16.04
C LEU A 49 -7.31 0.41 17.33
N SER A 50 -6.66 0.09 18.45
CA SER A 50 -6.87 0.81 19.71
C SER A 50 -6.41 2.26 19.63
N ALA A 51 -6.92 3.11 20.52
CA ALA A 51 -6.47 4.50 20.63
C ALA A 51 -4.95 4.61 20.86
N SER A 52 -4.37 3.68 21.62
CA SER A 52 -2.92 3.65 21.87
C SER A 52 -2.12 3.35 20.60
N GLU A 53 -2.59 2.42 19.76
CA GLU A 53 -1.94 2.07 18.50
C GLU A 53 -2.06 3.20 17.48
N LYS A 54 -3.24 3.83 17.39
CA LYS A 54 -3.48 5.02 16.55
C LYS A 54 -2.50 6.16 16.85
N ASN A 55 -2.27 6.44 18.13
CA ASN A 55 -1.31 7.45 18.58
C ASN A 55 0.17 7.12 18.27
N ILE A 56 0.49 5.85 18.02
CA ILE A 56 1.84 5.41 17.64
C ILE A 56 1.99 5.36 16.12
N ILE A 57 0.99 4.82 15.42
CA ILE A 57 1.02 4.59 13.97
C ILE A 57 0.95 5.91 13.20
N GLY A 58 0.08 6.82 13.62
CA GLY A 58 -0.11 8.11 12.93
C GLY A 58 1.19 8.89 12.72
N PRO A 59 1.97 9.19 13.78
CA PRO A 59 3.24 9.89 13.64
C PRO A 59 4.29 9.12 12.81
N LEU A 60 4.27 7.79 12.88
CA LEU A 60 5.20 6.97 12.09
C LEU A 60 4.87 7.03 10.58
N ILE A 61 3.60 7.04 10.20
CA ILE A 61 3.19 7.26 8.81
C ILE A 61 3.66 8.63 8.34
N ALA A 62 3.38 9.70 9.12
CA ALA A 62 3.79 11.05 8.77
C ALA A 62 5.30 11.16 8.51
N ASP A 63 6.11 10.52 9.35
CA ASP A 63 7.57 10.52 9.23
C ASP A 63 8.11 9.69 8.04
N THR A 64 7.28 8.84 7.44
CA THR A 64 7.71 7.90 6.38
C THR A 64 7.08 8.17 5.00
N LEU A 65 6.22 9.18 4.87
CA LEU A 65 5.53 9.52 3.61
C LEU A 65 6.47 9.69 2.42
N ASN A 66 7.63 10.33 2.58
CA ASN A 66 8.61 10.47 1.51
C ASN A 66 9.14 9.12 0.98
N VAL A 67 9.20 8.11 1.84
CA VAL A 67 9.61 6.75 1.46
C VAL A 67 8.52 6.08 0.62
N PHE A 68 7.25 6.27 0.96
CA PHE A 68 6.13 5.83 0.11
C PHE A 68 6.15 6.50 -1.25
N GLY A 69 6.45 7.81 -1.34
CA GLY A 69 6.49 8.53 -2.63
C GLY A 69 7.56 8.01 -3.56
N THR A 70 8.75 7.74 -3.01
CA THR A 70 9.85 7.08 -3.75
C THR A 70 9.41 5.72 -4.32
N TRP A 71 8.67 4.95 -3.53
CA TRP A 71 8.15 3.65 -3.95
C TRP A 71 7.03 3.76 -4.99
N VAL A 72 6.11 4.73 -4.87
CA VAL A 72 5.06 5.01 -5.86
C VAL A 72 5.71 5.29 -7.21
N SER A 73 6.67 6.22 -7.25
CA SER A 73 7.41 6.61 -8.44
C SER A 73 8.13 5.41 -9.09
N TYR A 74 8.74 4.55 -8.29
CA TYR A 74 9.43 3.35 -8.80
C TYR A 74 8.47 2.33 -9.41
N SER A 75 7.30 2.16 -8.80
CA SER A 75 6.44 1.02 -9.11
C SER A 75 5.62 1.22 -10.37
N VAL A 76 5.32 2.46 -10.77
CA VAL A 76 4.61 2.77 -12.04
C VAL A 76 5.30 2.06 -13.21
N ASP A 77 6.63 2.12 -13.28
CA ASP A 77 7.41 1.53 -14.38
C ASP A 77 7.64 0.02 -14.24
N GLN A 78 7.13 -0.62 -13.18
CA GLN A 78 7.43 -2.02 -12.84
C GLN A 78 6.18 -2.90 -12.70
N ILE A 79 4.98 -2.32 -12.86
CA ILE A 79 3.74 -3.09 -12.90
C ILE A 79 3.78 -3.98 -14.15
N ASP A 80 3.81 -5.28 -13.92
CA ASP A 80 3.79 -6.31 -14.96
C ASP A 80 2.67 -7.33 -14.69
N GLU A 81 2.34 -8.12 -15.71
CA GLU A 81 1.30 -9.13 -15.65
C GLU A 81 1.61 -10.24 -14.62
N ALA A 82 2.88 -10.67 -14.57
CA ALA A 82 3.30 -11.78 -13.73
C ALA A 82 3.06 -11.52 -12.24
N HIS A 83 3.05 -10.24 -11.83
CA HIS A 83 2.90 -9.82 -10.44
C HIS A 83 1.73 -8.85 -10.22
N ILE A 84 0.78 -8.75 -11.15
CA ILE A 84 -0.28 -7.74 -11.12
C ILE A 84 -1.10 -7.78 -9.82
N GLU A 85 -1.45 -8.98 -9.34
CA GLU A 85 -2.22 -9.15 -8.09
C GLU A 85 -1.47 -8.60 -6.87
N ASN A 86 -0.14 -8.75 -6.83
CA ASN A 86 0.68 -8.18 -5.76
C ASN A 86 0.62 -6.64 -5.79
N TYR A 87 0.66 -6.04 -6.98
CA TYR A 87 0.50 -4.60 -7.12
C TYR A 87 -0.91 -4.13 -6.75
N LYS A 88 -1.96 -4.90 -7.06
CA LYS A 88 -3.34 -4.60 -6.64
C LYS A 88 -3.49 -4.58 -5.12
N ILE A 89 -2.85 -5.52 -4.41
CA ILE A 89 -2.80 -5.54 -2.93
C ILE A 89 -2.14 -4.28 -2.39
N LYS A 90 -0.96 -3.92 -2.92
CA LYS A 90 -0.19 -2.76 -2.45
C LYS A 90 -0.91 -1.44 -2.76
N ARG A 91 -1.53 -1.32 -3.93
CA ARG A 91 -2.39 -0.19 -4.31
C ARG A 91 -3.59 -0.07 -3.40
N SER A 92 -4.23 -1.19 -3.05
CA SER A 92 -5.34 -1.21 -2.09
C SER A 92 -4.90 -0.79 -0.68
N GLY A 93 -3.76 -1.30 -0.20
CA GLY A 93 -3.18 -0.89 1.08
C GLY A 93 -2.90 0.62 1.12
N LEU A 94 -2.45 1.20 0.01
CA LEU A 94 -2.24 2.63 -0.13
C LEU A 94 -3.54 3.43 -0.15
N GLU A 95 -4.59 2.95 -0.85
CA GLU A 95 -5.91 3.59 -0.82
C GLU A 95 -6.50 3.57 0.59
N PHE A 96 -6.43 2.43 1.26
CA PHE A 96 -6.87 2.29 2.65
C PHE A 96 -6.14 3.24 3.59
N LEU A 97 -4.82 3.36 3.45
CA LEU A 97 -4.03 4.34 4.18
C LEU A 97 -4.63 5.74 4.06
N PHE A 98 -4.95 6.17 2.83
CA PHE A 98 -5.50 7.50 2.60
C PHE A 98 -6.92 7.69 3.12
N GLU A 99 -7.80 6.70 2.94
CA GLU A 99 -9.21 6.84 3.30
C GLU A 99 -9.48 6.63 4.79
N ARG A 100 -8.84 5.61 5.38
CA ARG A 100 -9.18 5.10 6.74
C ARG A 100 -8.30 5.70 7.83
N TYR A 101 -7.10 6.16 7.50
CA TYR A 101 -6.11 6.65 8.47
C TYR A 101 -5.93 8.17 8.46
N GLN A 102 -6.69 8.90 7.63
CA GLN A 102 -6.57 10.37 7.52
C GLN A 102 -6.80 11.12 8.83
N GLU A 103 -7.60 10.57 9.75
CA GLU A 103 -7.91 11.19 11.05
C GLU A 103 -6.85 10.89 12.12
N LEU A 104 -5.87 10.02 11.84
CA LEU A 104 -4.83 9.71 12.82
C LEU A 104 -3.96 10.94 13.11
N PRO A 105 -3.50 11.11 14.36
CA PRO A 105 -2.63 12.23 14.71
C PRO A 105 -1.27 12.10 14.02
N ASP A 106 -0.75 13.19 13.46
CA ASP A 106 0.58 13.23 12.81
C ASP A 106 1.74 13.46 13.79
N GLY A 107 1.43 13.66 15.08
CA GLY A 107 2.40 13.99 16.13
C GLY A 107 2.73 15.48 16.26
N ARG A 108 2.08 16.36 15.48
CA ARG A 108 2.29 17.83 15.46
C ARG A 108 1.01 18.62 15.70
N ASN A 109 0.05 18.03 16.42
CA ASN A 109 -1.31 18.55 16.65
C ASN A 109 -2.19 18.63 15.39
N ASN A 110 -1.83 17.97 14.29
CA ASN A 110 -2.67 17.83 13.10
C ASN A 110 -3.07 16.36 12.89
N CYS A 111 -3.93 16.13 11.90
CA CYS A 111 -4.23 14.80 11.38
C CYS A 111 -3.45 14.52 10.07
N LEU A 112 -3.32 13.24 9.72
CA LEU A 112 -2.64 12.81 8.50
C LEU A 112 -3.29 13.31 7.21
N GLY A 113 -4.57 13.66 7.22
CA GLY A 113 -5.33 14.05 6.02
C GLY A 113 -4.68 15.18 5.23
N VAL A 114 -4.10 16.19 5.89
CA VAL A 114 -3.38 17.28 5.20
C VAL A 114 -2.12 16.76 4.49
N ALA A 115 -1.35 15.89 5.15
CA ALA A 115 -0.15 15.30 4.57
C ALA A 115 -0.48 14.36 3.41
N PHE A 116 -1.59 13.62 3.50
CA PHE A 116 -2.07 12.75 2.42
C PHE A 116 -2.57 13.52 1.21
N ASN A 117 -3.25 14.65 1.39
CA ASN A 117 -3.65 15.51 0.27
C ASN A 117 -2.43 16.01 -0.50
N ASN A 118 -1.44 16.55 0.22
CA ASN A 118 -0.18 16.97 -0.40
C ASN A 118 0.51 15.82 -1.13
N PHE A 119 0.55 14.63 -0.52
CA PHE A 119 1.13 13.43 -1.13
C PHE A 119 0.43 13.04 -2.44
N LYS A 120 -0.91 13.04 -2.45
CA LYS A 120 -1.71 12.75 -3.66
C LYS A 120 -1.51 13.79 -4.76
N ASP A 121 -1.20 15.03 -4.39
CA ASP A 121 -0.94 16.11 -5.34
C ASP A 121 0.47 16.06 -5.93
N THR A 122 1.45 15.50 -5.20
CA THR A 122 2.86 15.45 -5.65
C THR A 122 3.26 14.13 -6.29
N GLU A 123 2.66 13.02 -5.87
CA GLU A 123 3.04 11.69 -6.34
C GLU A 123 2.10 11.18 -7.44
N ASP A 124 2.65 10.47 -8.43
CA ASP A 124 1.89 9.97 -9.58
C ASP A 124 1.11 8.68 -9.27
N ILE A 125 0.11 8.82 -8.39
CA ILE A 125 -0.81 7.73 -8.05
C ILE A 125 -1.70 7.36 -9.24
N LYS A 126 -2.02 8.33 -10.10
CA LYS A 126 -2.82 8.07 -11.30
C LYS A 126 -2.07 7.24 -12.34
N GLY A 127 -0.75 7.40 -12.42
CA GLY A 127 0.10 6.54 -13.25
C GLY A 127 -0.06 5.06 -12.94
N TRP A 128 -0.28 4.67 -11.68
CA TRP A 128 -0.59 3.28 -11.33
C TRP A 128 -1.89 2.78 -11.96
N ASP A 129 -2.95 3.57 -11.81
CA ASP A 129 -4.29 3.25 -12.32
C ASP A 129 -4.26 3.11 -13.86
N GLU A 130 -3.51 3.98 -14.55
CA GLU A 130 -3.28 3.89 -15.99
C GLU A 130 -2.50 2.64 -16.39
N GLN A 131 -1.47 2.26 -15.63
CA GLN A 131 -0.70 1.03 -15.91
C GLN A 131 -1.53 -0.22 -15.72
N PHE A 132 -2.39 -0.30 -14.69
CA PHE A 132 -3.33 -1.41 -14.56
C PHE A 132 -4.25 -1.54 -15.78
N GLN A 133 -4.77 -0.42 -16.31
CA GLN A 133 -5.58 -0.43 -17.53
C GLN A 133 -4.78 -0.85 -18.76
N ASN A 134 -3.52 -0.42 -18.88
CA ASN A 134 -2.67 -0.81 -20.01
C ASN A 134 -2.40 -2.31 -20.00
N VAL A 135 -2.10 -2.89 -18.83
CA VAL A 135 -1.90 -4.33 -18.68
C VAL A 135 -3.21 -5.09 -18.95
N SER A 136 -4.37 -4.62 -18.47
CA SER A 136 -5.65 -5.28 -18.72
C SER A 136 -6.11 -5.21 -20.19
N ASN A 137 -5.85 -4.09 -20.88
CA ASN A 137 -6.29 -3.87 -22.27
C ASN A 137 -5.41 -4.55 -23.32
N SER A 138 -4.18 -4.94 -22.95
CA SER A 138 -3.21 -5.49 -23.91
C SER A 138 -3.33 -7.00 -24.11
N TYR A 139 -4.17 -7.72 -23.35
CA TYR A 139 -4.16 -9.18 -23.35
C TYR A 139 -5.53 -9.88 -23.27
N ASP A 140 -5.56 -11.10 -23.82
CA ASP A 140 -6.75 -11.95 -24.02
C ASP A 140 -7.36 -12.39 -22.66
N PRO A 141 -8.63 -12.07 -22.40
CA PRO A 141 -9.31 -12.41 -21.14
C PRO A 141 -9.44 -13.92 -20.86
N ASN A 142 -9.10 -14.79 -21.81
CA ASN A 142 -9.03 -16.24 -21.59
C ASN A 142 -7.75 -16.70 -20.85
N PHE A 143 -6.81 -15.80 -20.55
CA PHE A 143 -5.56 -16.09 -19.82
C PHE A 143 -5.58 -15.71 -18.33
N PHE A 144 -6.68 -15.17 -17.79
CA PHE A 144 -6.84 -14.74 -16.38
C PHE A 144 -6.59 -15.84 -15.32
N TYR A 145 -6.40 -17.10 -15.72
CA TYR A 145 -6.09 -18.22 -14.83
C TYR A 145 -4.67 -18.81 -15.00
N LYS A 146 -3.76 -18.11 -15.69
CA LYS A 146 -2.40 -18.62 -15.97
C LYS A 146 -1.26 -17.73 -15.49
N THR A 147 -1.47 -16.86 -14.51
CA THR A 147 -0.37 -16.46 -13.63
C THR A 147 -0.15 -17.60 -12.63
N SER A 148 1.12 -18.01 -12.43
CA SER A 148 1.48 -19.11 -11.53
C SER A 148 1.20 -18.80 -10.05
N ASP A 149 0.89 -17.55 -9.76
CA ASP A 149 0.59 -17.06 -8.43
C ASP A 149 -0.90 -17.23 -8.20
N LYS A 150 -1.26 -18.28 -7.45
CA LYS A 150 -2.58 -18.36 -6.83
C LYS A 150 -2.85 -17.01 -6.16
N PRO A 151 -4.07 -16.45 -6.24
CA PRO A 151 -4.38 -15.24 -5.49
C PRO A 151 -3.95 -15.47 -4.03
N ILE A 152 -3.13 -14.56 -3.51
CA ILE A 152 -2.66 -14.60 -2.11
C ILE A 152 -3.89 -14.61 -1.18
N LEU A 153 -5.00 -14.04 -1.65
CA LEU A 153 -6.28 -13.98 -0.98
C LEU A 153 -7.17 -15.16 -1.34
N ASN A 154 -7.84 -15.70 -0.33
CA ASN A 154 -8.94 -16.63 -0.52
C ASN A 154 -10.22 -15.87 -0.96
N LEU A 155 -11.20 -16.60 -1.49
CA LEU A 155 -12.46 -16.02 -1.98
C LEU A 155 -13.21 -15.17 -0.93
N GLN A 156 -13.13 -15.53 0.36
CA GLN A 156 -13.78 -14.75 1.43
C GLN A 156 -13.07 -13.41 1.69
N GLU A 157 -11.75 -13.37 1.54
CA GLU A 157 -10.97 -12.13 1.67
C GLU A 157 -11.25 -11.16 0.51
N MET A 158 -11.47 -11.69 -0.70
CA MET A 158 -11.86 -10.88 -1.86
C MET A 158 -13.24 -10.21 -1.70
N GLU A 159 -14.18 -10.82 -0.98
CA GLU A 159 -15.51 -10.23 -0.70
C GLU A 159 -15.45 -8.95 0.13
N HIS A 160 -14.33 -8.70 0.81
CA HIS A 160 -14.14 -7.51 1.65
C HIS A 160 -13.38 -6.38 0.94
N VAL A 161 -12.92 -6.60 -0.30
CA VAL A 161 -12.31 -5.53 -1.11
C VAL A 161 -13.41 -4.57 -1.58
N PRO A 162 -13.31 -3.26 -1.27
CA PRO A 162 -14.34 -2.30 -1.69
C PRO A 162 -14.42 -2.18 -3.21
N GLY A 163 -15.63 -1.96 -3.72
CA GLY A 163 -15.85 -1.76 -5.16
C GLY A 163 -15.13 -0.52 -5.74
N SER A 164 -14.73 0.44 -4.90
CA SER A 164 -13.89 1.57 -5.30
C SER A 164 -12.49 1.15 -5.76
N HIS A 165 -12.03 -0.04 -5.39
CA HIS A 165 -10.76 -0.62 -5.82
C HIS A 165 -10.96 -1.36 -7.16
N TRP A 166 -11.44 -0.63 -8.16
CA TRP A 166 -11.97 -1.17 -9.42
C TRP A 166 -10.97 -2.05 -10.18
N TRP A 167 -9.66 -1.84 -9.98
CA TRP A 167 -8.57 -2.64 -10.56
C TRP A 167 -8.60 -4.13 -10.16
N TRP A 168 -9.31 -4.49 -9.09
CA TRP A 168 -9.56 -5.90 -8.74
C TRP A 168 -10.54 -6.61 -9.67
N TRP A 169 -11.36 -5.83 -10.38
CA TRP A 169 -12.47 -6.32 -11.19
C TRP A 169 -12.26 -6.06 -12.69
N SER A 170 -11.09 -5.52 -13.06
CA SER A 170 -10.66 -5.23 -14.43
C SER A 170 -9.74 -6.30 -15.00
#